data_AF-A0A958IUK0-F1
#
_entry.id   AF-A0A958IUK0-F1
#
_cell.length_a   1.000
_cell.length_b   1.000
_cell.length_c   1.000
_cell.angle_alpha   90.00
_cell.angle_beta   90.00
_cell.angle_gamma   90.00
#
_symmetry.space_group_name_H-M   'P 1'
#
loop_
_entity.id
_entity.type
_entity.pdbx_description
1 polymer ?
#
loop_
_entity_poly.entity_id
_entity_poly.type
_entity_poly.pdbx_seq_one_letter_code
_entity_poly.pdbx_strand_id
1 'polypeptide(L)'
;NSLLIELTAKQNYANPLRADKLGLLRRWIDAGAKNDAGEVPYANSTDLLFVCSQGEAIVNVIETNAKLVVRNIHLTDYGIPALAKPHHIEFSPDGQYWYVSCIDNSVNKILKFTTGTYELMGEATTDIPALLAHHPTENILYVSRFMQDNNLNSIYALNTETMQPIDNGNDGDILLPGVLSVPHAMTIDHTGNYAYTASFTEDAFVVIN
;
A
#
# COMPACT_ATOMS: atom_id res chain seq x y z
N ASN A 1 -29.83 -2.08 -17.94
CA ASN A 1 -30.78 -0.98 -18.21
C ASN A 1 -31.69 -0.49 -17.07
N SER A 2 -32.26 -1.31 -16.18
CA SER A 2 -33.18 -0.80 -15.12
C SER A 2 -32.50 -0.07 -13.95
N LEU A 3 -31.26 -0.43 -13.60
CA LEU A 3 -30.54 0.12 -12.45
C LEU A 3 -29.96 1.52 -12.71
N LEU A 4 -29.50 1.78 -13.94
CA LEU A 4 -28.95 3.07 -14.38
C LEU A 4 -30.03 4.17 -14.40
N ILE A 5 -31.26 3.81 -14.76
CA ILE A 5 -32.43 4.70 -14.74
C ILE A 5 -32.81 5.07 -13.29
N GLU A 6 -32.59 4.18 -12.33
CA GLU A 6 -32.92 4.41 -10.91
C GLU A 6 -31.89 5.29 -10.20
N LEU A 7 -30.61 5.18 -10.56
CA LEU A 7 -29.52 6.01 -10.02
C LEU A 7 -29.63 7.47 -10.47
N THR A 8 -30.02 7.71 -11.72
CA THR A 8 -30.25 9.07 -12.26
C THR A 8 -31.47 9.75 -11.65
N ALA A 9 -32.46 8.97 -11.17
CA ALA A 9 -33.69 9.51 -10.59
C ALA A 9 -33.58 9.91 -9.10
N LYS A 10 -32.52 9.51 -8.38
CA LYS A 10 -32.38 9.70 -6.93
C LYS A 10 -31.22 10.64 -6.57
N GLN A 11 -31.31 11.90 -7.01
CA GLN A 11 -30.43 12.99 -6.55
C GLN A 11 -30.77 13.51 -5.14
N ASN A 12 -31.89 13.07 -4.55
CA ASN A 12 -32.31 13.48 -3.21
C ASN A 12 -32.18 12.32 -2.21
N TYR A 13 -31.42 12.54 -1.14
CA TYR A 13 -31.17 11.60 -0.02
C TYR A 13 -32.45 11.09 0.69
N ALA A 14 -33.62 11.63 0.38
CA ALA A 14 -34.91 11.25 0.97
C ALA A 14 -35.41 9.85 0.55
N ASN A 15 -34.78 9.21 -0.44
CA ASN A 15 -35.26 7.94 -0.96
C ASN A 15 -34.08 6.99 -1.27
N PRO A 16 -33.41 6.42 -0.26
CA PRO A 16 -32.23 5.59 -0.47
C PRO A 16 -32.52 4.39 -1.38
N LEU A 17 -31.48 3.89 -2.05
CA LEU A 17 -31.56 2.61 -2.77
C LEU A 17 -31.84 1.48 -1.78
N ARG A 18 -32.63 0.49 -2.20
CA ARG A 18 -32.92 -0.70 -1.39
C ARG A 18 -31.61 -1.47 -1.15
N ALA A 19 -31.48 -2.11 0.01
CA ALA A 19 -30.22 -2.74 0.45
C ALA A 19 -29.67 -3.79 -0.54
N ASP A 20 -30.55 -4.56 -1.19
CA ASP A 20 -30.19 -5.53 -2.23
C ASP A 20 -29.63 -4.86 -3.51
N LYS A 21 -30.17 -3.71 -3.89
CA LYS A 21 -29.65 -2.91 -5.02
C LYS A 21 -28.30 -2.28 -4.68
N LEU A 22 -28.13 -1.81 -3.44
CA LEU A 22 -26.82 -1.37 -2.94
C LEU A 22 -25.79 -2.49 -2.98
N GLY A 23 -26.17 -3.68 -2.53
CA GLY A 23 -25.31 -4.86 -2.57
C GLY A 23 -24.95 -5.28 -4.00
N LEU A 24 -25.89 -5.17 -4.95
CA LEU A 24 -25.63 -5.40 -6.36
C LEU A 24 -24.63 -4.37 -6.92
N LEU A 25 -24.83 -3.08 -6.65
CA LEU A 25 -23.94 -2.02 -7.10
C LEU A 25 -22.52 -2.18 -6.54
N ARG A 26 -22.42 -2.49 -5.24
CA ARG A 26 -21.12 -2.74 -4.59
C ARG A 26 -20.38 -3.88 -5.29
N ARG A 27 -21.03 -5.04 -5.46
CA ARG A 27 -20.42 -6.18 -6.18
C ARG A 27 -20.06 -5.84 -7.63
N TRP A 28 -20.88 -5.04 -8.32
CA TRP A 28 -20.59 -4.62 -9.69
C TRP A 28 -19.36 -3.69 -9.75
N ILE A 29 -19.24 -2.73 -8.83
CA ILE A 29 -18.09 -1.84 -8.70
C ILE A 29 -16.83 -2.63 -8.33
N ASP A 30 -16.93 -3.52 -7.34
CA ASP A 30 -15.82 -4.39 -6.90
C ASP A 30 -15.36 -5.32 -8.04
N ALA A 31 -16.27 -5.72 -8.94
CA ALA A 31 -15.93 -6.48 -10.16
C ALA A 31 -15.38 -5.62 -11.33
N GLY A 32 -15.02 -4.35 -11.06
CA GLY A 32 -14.43 -3.42 -12.02
C GLY A 32 -15.45 -2.61 -12.82
N ALA A 33 -16.72 -2.56 -12.42
CA ALA A 33 -17.77 -1.76 -13.06
C ALA A 33 -17.92 -2.02 -14.58
N LYS A 34 -17.89 -3.30 -14.97
CA LYS A 34 -17.97 -3.73 -16.38
C LYS A 34 -19.21 -3.21 -17.09
N ASN A 35 -19.07 -2.75 -18.33
CA ASN A 35 -20.21 -2.39 -19.18
C ASN A 35 -20.92 -3.62 -19.75
N ASP A 36 -21.97 -3.42 -20.55
CA ASP A 36 -22.77 -4.50 -21.15
C ASP A 36 -21.97 -5.38 -22.15
N ALA A 37 -20.82 -4.90 -22.65
CA ALA A 37 -19.89 -5.68 -23.48
C ALA A 37 -18.83 -6.43 -22.66
N GLY A 38 -18.88 -6.33 -21.32
CA GLY A 38 -17.91 -6.93 -20.41
C GLY A 38 -16.61 -6.14 -20.26
N GLU A 39 -16.52 -4.96 -20.88
CA GLU A 39 -15.33 -4.12 -20.83
C GLU A 39 -15.25 -3.42 -19.48
N VAL A 40 -14.08 -3.49 -18.86
CA VAL A 40 -13.78 -2.81 -17.61
C VAL A 40 -13.32 -1.39 -17.95
N PRO A 41 -14.03 -0.32 -17.51
CA PRO A 41 -13.58 1.05 -17.74
C PRO A 41 -12.18 1.27 -17.15
N TYR A 42 -11.36 2.01 -17.90
CA TYR A 42 -9.96 2.33 -17.55
C TYR A 42 -9.04 1.12 -17.36
N ALA A 43 -9.38 -0.05 -17.92
CA ALA A 43 -8.56 -1.28 -17.80
C ALA A 43 -7.11 -1.11 -18.29
N ASN A 44 -6.91 -0.26 -19.31
CA ASN A 44 -5.60 -0.04 -19.92
C ASN A 44 -4.96 1.30 -19.48
N SER A 45 -5.47 1.93 -18.42
CA SER A 45 -4.91 3.21 -17.96
C SER A 45 -3.55 2.98 -17.30
N THR A 46 -2.59 3.85 -17.61
CA THR A 46 -1.26 3.90 -16.97
C THR A 46 -1.13 5.09 -16.01
N ASP A 47 -2.06 6.03 -16.04
CA ASP A 47 -2.01 7.27 -15.24
C ASP A 47 -2.76 7.09 -13.92
N LEU A 48 -2.23 6.20 -13.07
CA LEU A 48 -2.88 5.73 -11.85
C LEU A 48 -2.21 6.28 -10.58
N LEU A 49 -3.02 6.64 -9.60
CA LEU A 49 -2.60 6.98 -8.23
C LEU A 49 -3.17 5.94 -7.27
N PHE A 50 -2.32 5.36 -6.43
CA PHE A 50 -2.74 4.39 -5.41
C PHE A 50 -2.77 5.08 -4.05
N VAL A 51 -3.88 4.92 -3.32
CA VAL A 51 -4.13 5.61 -2.06
C VAL A 51 -4.50 4.60 -0.99
N CYS A 52 -3.73 4.55 0.09
CA CYS A 52 -4.06 3.79 1.27
C CYS A 52 -5.26 4.41 1.99
N SER A 53 -6.38 3.70 2.04
CA SER A 53 -7.50 4.09 2.91
C SER A 53 -7.29 3.53 4.30
N GLN A 54 -6.28 3.96 5.05
CA GLN A 54 -5.80 3.32 6.29
C GLN A 54 -6.88 2.87 7.30
N GLY A 55 -8.01 3.59 7.43
CA GLY A 55 -9.12 3.18 8.31
C GLY A 55 -9.89 1.94 7.85
N GLU A 56 -9.70 1.52 6.61
CA GLU A 56 -10.28 0.36 5.95
C GLU A 56 -9.12 -0.43 5.31
N ALA A 57 -9.12 -1.78 5.35
CA ALA A 57 -8.05 -2.56 4.72
C ALA A 57 -8.14 -2.54 3.18
N ILE A 58 -8.05 -1.34 2.58
CA ILE A 58 -8.32 -1.04 1.18
C ILE A 58 -7.22 -0.13 0.63
N VAL A 59 -6.79 -0.42 -0.60
CA VAL A 59 -6.05 0.52 -1.45
C VAL A 59 -6.96 0.96 -2.59
N ASN A 60 -7.23 2.26 -2.70
CA ASN A 60 -8.00 2.83 -3.80
C ASN A 60 -7.07 3.16 -4.96
N VAL A 61 -7.46 2.78 -6.17
CA VAL A 61 -6.76 3.17 -7.40
C VAL A 61 -7.57 4.25 -8.09
N ILE A 62 -6.94 5.41 -8.29
CA ILE A 62 -7.54 6.61 -8.87
C ILE A 62 -6.94 6.82 -10.25
N GLU A 63 -7.77 6.96 -11.28
CA GLU A 63 -7.29 7.42 -12.59
C GLU A 63 -7.17 8.94 -12.53
N THR A 64 -5.97 9.45 -12.79
CA THR A 64 -5.60 10.81 -12.43
C THR A 64 -6.15 11.87 -13.38
N ASN A 65 -6.38 11.52 -14.66
CA ASN A 65 -6.98 12.44 -15.63
C ASN A 65 -8.46 12.67 -15.34
N ALA A 66 -9.21 11.58 -15.11
CA ALA A 66 -10.63 11.58 -14.79
C ALA A 66 -10.92 11.96 -13.33
N LYS A 67 -9.93 11.80 -12.44
CA LYS A 67 -10.05 12.00 -10.98
C LYS A 67 -11.13 11.12 -10.36
N LEU A 68 -11.18 9.87 -10.81
CA LEU A 68 -12.16 8.89 -10.36
C LEU A 68 -11.46 7.71 -9.70
N VAL A 69 -12.04 7.21 -8.61
CA VAL A 69 -11.68 5.88 -8.09
C VAL A 69 -12.15 4.85 -9.11
N VAL A 70 -11.20 4.16 -9.73
CA VAL A 70 -11.46 3.17 -10.77
C VAL A 70 -11.35 1.74 -10.25
N ARG A 71 -10.61 1.50 -9.16
CA ARG A 71 -10.55 0.20 -8.47
C ARG A 71 -10.48 0.38 -6.96
N ASN A 72 -11.00 -0.61 -6.24
CA ASN A 72 -10.75 -0.82 -4.82
C ASN A 72 -10.08 -2.18 -4.66
N ILE A 73 -8.88 -2.20 -4.11
CA ILE A 73 -8.15 -3.42 -3.79
C ILE A 73 -8.41 -3.69 -2.31
N HIS A 74 -9.32 -4.60 -2.01
CA HIS A 74 -9.64 -4.99 -0.63
C HIS A 74 -8.59 -6.01 -0.17
N LEU A 75 -7.72 -5.63 0.76
CA LEU A 75 -6.66 -6.52 1.26
C LEU A 75 -7.26 -7.78 1.92
N THR A 76 -8.49 -7.68 2.44
CA THR A 76 -9.26 -8.81 2.98
C THR A 76 -9.54 -9.91 1.97
N ASP A 77 -9.62 -9.59 0.67
CA ASP A 77 -9.83 -10.59 -0.38
C ASP A 77 -8.60 -11.50 -0.54
N TYR A 78 -7.45 -11.06 -0.02
CA TYR A 78 -6.19 -11.82 0.02
C TYR A 78 -5.90 -12.41 1.41
N GLY A 79 -6.90 -12.43 2.30
CA GLY A 79 -6.75 -12.98 3.66
C GLY A 79 -6.07 -12.05 4.66
N ILE A 80 -5.82 -10.79 4.30
CA ILE A 80 -5.22 -9.80 5.19
C ILE A 80 -6.29 -9.25 6.16
N PRO A 81 -6.02 -9.13 7.47
CA PRO A 81 -7.03 -8.67 8.43
C PRO A 81 -7.61 -7.28 8.11
N ALA A 82 -8.88 -7.06 8.42
CA ALA A 82 -9.56 -5.78 8.20
C ALA A 82 -8.93 -4.59 8.97
N LEU A 83 -8.16 -4.90 10.02
CA LEU A 83 -7.42 -3.92 10.82
C LEU A 83 -6.01 -3.64 10.28
N ALA A 84 -5.64 -4.12 9.08
CA ALA A 84 -4.26 -4.03 8.58
C ALA A 84 -3.66 -2.63 8.47
N LYS A 85 -4.50 -1.59 8.37
CA LYS A 85 -4.07 -0.19 8.27
C LYS A 85 -2.99 -0.01 7.20
N PRO A 86 -3.32 -0.19 5.90
CA PRO A 86 -2.38 0.12 4.83
C PRO A 86 -1.88 1.56 5.00
N HIS A 87 -0.58 1.77 4.95
CA HIS A 87 0.05 3.00 5.45
C HIS A 87 0.87 3.73 4.38
N HIS A 88 1.75 3.02 3.67
CA HIS A 88 2.56 3.58 2.60
C HIS A 88 2.62 2.64 1.40
N ILE A 89 2.72 3.21 0.20
CA ILE A 89 2.88 2.46 -1.06
C ILE A 89 4.18 2.88 -1.71
N GLU A 90 4.88 1.91 -2.28
CA GLU A 90 6.09 2.12 -3.09
C GLU A 90 6.03 1.22 -4.33
N PHE A 91 6.52 1.69 -5.47
CA PHE A 91 6.56 0.89 -6.70
C PHE A 91 7.96 0.31 -6.94
N SER A 92 8.03 -0.84 -7.61
CA SER A 92 9.31 -1.27 -8.17
C SER A 92 9.76 -0.28 -9.26
N PRO A 93 11.08 -0.11 -9.48
CA PRO A 93 11.60 0.85 -10.47
C PRO A 93 11.10 0.62 -11.91
N ASP A 94 10.77 -0.63 -12.25
CA ASP A 94 10.19 -1.02 -13.54
C ASP A 94 8.66 -0.87 -13.61
N GLY A 95 8.02 -0.48 -12.50
CA GLY A 95 6.57 -0.30 -12.36
C GLY A 95 5.76 -1.60 -12.37
N GLN A 96 6.39 -2.77 -12.43
CA GLN A 96 5.68 -4.06 -12.56
C GLN A 96 5.05 -4.54 -11.27
N TYR A 97 5.61 -4.10 -10.14
CA TYR A 97 5.13 -4.42 -8.80
C TYR A 97 4.92 -3.15 -7.99
N TRP A 98 4.06 -3.28 -6.98
CA TRP A 98 3.93 -2.30 -5.92
C TRP A 98 3.88 -3.00 -4.58
N TYR A 99 4.30 -2.27 -3.56
CA TYR A 99 4.43 -2.71 -2.19
C TYR A 99 3.53 -1.86 -1.32
N VAL A 100 2.92 -2.45 -0.29
CA VAL A 100 2.18 -1.71 0.72
C VAL A 100 2.54 -2.20 2.11
N SER A 101 2.80 -1.25 3.01
CA SER A 101 2.99 -1.51 4.44
C SER A 101 1.66 -1.52 5.15
N CYS A 102 1.49 -2.46 6.07
CA CYS A 102 0.33 -2.61 6.95
C CYS A 102 0.80 -2.35 8.38
N ILE A 103 0.59 -1.12 8.87
CA ILE A 103 1.24 -0.59 10.08
C ILE A 103 0.59 -1.06 11.38
N ASP A 104 -0.57 -1.72 11.33
CA ASP A 104 -1.20 -2.21 12.55
C ASP A 104 -0.31 -3.24 13.25
N ASN A 105 -0.08 -3.04 14.55
CA ASN A 105 0.86 -3.84 15.34
C ASN A 105 0.44 -5.31 15.49
N SER A 106 -0.83 -5.64 15.22
CA SER A 106 -1.31 -7.02 15.19
C SER A 106 -1.19 -7.67 13.82
N VAL A 107 -0.88 -6.89 12.78
CA VAL A 107 -0.75 -7.35 11.39
C VAL A 107 0.69 -7.36 10.92
N ASN A 108 1.45 -6.26 11.09
CA ASN A 108 2.90 -6.22 10.86
C ASN A 108 3.36 -6.76 9.50
N LYS A 109 2.69 -6.39 8.41
CA LYS A 109 2.93 -6.94 7.07
C LYS A 109 3.45 -5.92 6.06
N ILE A 110 4.26 -6.41 5.12
CA ILE A 110 4.54 -5.76 3.84
C ILE A 110 4.01 -6.71 2.76
N LEU A 111 3.22 -6.19 1.83
CA LEU A 111 2.60 -6.98 0.77
C LEU A 111 3.16 -6.55 -0.58
N LYS A 112 3.46 -7.50 -1.46
CA LYS A 112 3.89 -7.27 -2.84
C LYS A 112 2.79 -7.69 -3.79
N PHE A 113 2.39 -6.80 -4.68
CA PHE A 113 1.37 -7.06 -5.69
C PHE A 113 1.89 -6.78 -7.09
N THR A 114 1.32 -7.42 -8.10
CA THR A 114 1.49 -6.99 -9.50
C THR A 114 0.73 -5.67 -9.73
N THR A 115 1.29 -4.77 -10.53
CA THR A 115 0.62 -3.51 -10.88
C THR A 115 -0.52 -3.72 -11.87
N GLY A 116 -0.35 -4.62 -12.85
CA GLY A 116 -1.32 -4.82 -13.92
C GLY A 116 -2.53 -5.68 -13.55
N THR A 117 -2.35 -6.68 -12.68
CA THR A 117 -3.40 -7.65 -12.31
C THR A 117 -3.83 -7.56 -10.84
N TYR A 118 -3.11 -6.80 -10.01
CA TYR A 118 -3.33 -6.71 -8.56
C TYR A 118 -3.24 -8.07 -7.85
N GLU A 119 -2.44 -9.00 -8.37
CA GLU A 119 -2.24 -10.31 -7.77
C GLU A 119 -1.24 -10.21 -6.62
N LEU A 120 -1.55 -10.78 -5.46
CA LEU A 120 -0.62 -10.86 -4.33
C LEU A 120 0.49 -11.86 -4.67
N MET A 121 1.72 -11.36 -4.79
CA MET A 121 2.89 -12.13 -5.19
C MET A 121 3.73 -12.60 -4.00
N GLY A 122 3.59 -11.94 -2.85
CA GLY A 122 4.29 -12.32 -1.64
C GLY A 122 4.01 -11.38 -0.48
N GLU A 123 4.41 -11.83 0.71
CA GLU A 123 4.28 -11.08 1.94
C GLU A 123 5.55 -11.25 2.79
N ALA A 124 5.88 -10.21 3.54
CA ALA A 124 6.91 -10.23 4.57
C ALA A 124 6.34 -9.72 5.89
N THR A 125 6.91 -10.16 7.00
CA THR A 125 6.52 -9.74 8.36
C THR A 125 7.67 -8.99 8.99
N THR A 126 7.37 -7.81 9.53
CA THR A 126 8.35 -6.99 10.27
C THR A 126 7.60 -6.07 11.24
N ASP A 127 8.23 -5.64 12.32
CA ASP A 127 7.55 -4.86 13.35
C ASP A 127 7.13 -3.48 12.85
N ILE A 128 5.82 -3.21 12.91
CA ILE A 128 5.16 -1.91 12.67
C ILE A 128 5.72 -1.19 11.43
N PRO A 129 5.64 -1.79 10.22
CA PRO A 129 6.24 -1.24 9.02
C PRO A 129 5.52 0.06 8.64
N ALA A 130 6.31 1.11 8.42
CA ALA A 130 5.81 2.44 8.10
C ALA A 130 6.08 2.79 6.63
N LEU A 131 6.99 3.73 6.35
CA LEU A 131 7.31 4.17 5.00
C LEU A 131 8.34 3.23 4.34
N LEU A 132 8.20 3.11 3.02
CA LEU A 132 8.94 2.20 2.16
C LEU A 132 9.79 3.02 1.18
N ALA A 133 10.99 2.56 0.84
CA ALA A 133 11.78 3.10 -0.26
C ALA A 133 12.48 1.96 -1.02
N HIS A 134 12.19 1.83 -2.31
CA HIS A 134 12.78 0.78 -3.14
C HIS A 134 14.12 1.25 -3.70
N HIS A 135 15.15 0.39 -3.63
CA HIS A 135 16.44 0.68 -4.22
C HIS A 135 16.30 0.82 -5.76
N PRO A 136 16.91 1.84 -6.40
CA PRO A 136 16.62 2.14 -7.82
C PRO A 136 17.02 1.03 -8.80
N THR A 137 17.97 0.16 -8.43
CA THR A 137 18.50 -0.89 -9.32
C THR A 137 18.65 -2.26 -8.68
N GLU A 138 18.39 -2.40 -7.38
CA GLU A 138 18.64 -3.65 -6.64
C GLU A 138 17.35 -4.15 -6.02
N ASN A 139 17.31 -5.44 -5.70
CA ASN A 139 16.13 -6.08 -5.11
C ASN A 139 16.04 -5.81 -3.60
N ILE A 140 16.14 -4.54 -3.19
CA ILE A 140 16.12 -4.11 -1.78
C ILE A 140 14.98 -3.12 -1.57
N LEU A 141 14.16 -3.37 -0.56
CA LEU A 141 13.17 -2.41 -0.04
C LEU A 141 13.56 -2.04 1.38
N TYR A 142 13.89 -0.77 1.59
CA TYR A 142 14.10 -0.22 2.92
C TYR A 142 12.77 0.16 3.54
N VAL A 143 12.59 -0.19 4.80
CA VAL A 143 11.33 -0.08 5.53
C VAL A 143 11.59 0.57 6.88
N SER A 144 11.09 1.79 7.03
CA SER A 144 11.04 2.46 8.34
C SER A 144 9.96 1.84 9.22
N ARG A 145 9.88 2.28 10.49
CA ARG A 145 8.94 1.74 11.47
C ARG A 145 8.12 2.86 12.15
N PHE A 146 7.30 2.48 13.11
CA PHE A 146 6.65 3.43 14.01
C PHE A 146 6.71 2.93 15.46
N MET A 147 7.92 2.54 15.87
CA MET A 147 8.21 1.97 17.19
C MET A 147 8.19 3.08 18.25
N GLN A 148 7.12 3.18 19.03
CA GLN A 148 7.00 4.17 20.11
C GLN A 148 7.74 3.73 21.40
N ASP A 149 7.90 2.43 21.59
CA ASP A 149 8.62 1.85 22.74
C ASP A 149 10.03 1.43 22.29
N ASN A 150 10.96 2.35 22.54
CA ASN A 150 12.43 2.38 22.48
C ASN A 150 13.28 1.08 22.62
N ASN A 151 12.74 -0.14 22.57
CA ASN A 151 13.53 -1.38 22.65
C ASN A 151 14.17 -1.81 21.31
N LEU A 152 13.65 -1.34 20.17
CA LEU A 152 14.21 -1.64 18.84
C LEU A 152 14.23 -0.36 17.99
N ASN A 153 15.36 0.35 18.03
CA ASN A 153 15.61 1.48 17.15
C ASN A 153 16.31 0.99 15.88
N SER A 154 15.53 0.75 14.84
CA SER A 154 16.01 0.11 13.61
C SER A 154 15.08 0.39 12.44
N ILE A 155 15.64 0.25 11.25
CA ILE A 155 14.86 0.04 10.03
C ILE A 155 15.04 -1.41 9.58
N TYR A 156 14.31 -1.80 8.54
CA TYR A 156 14.33 -3.14 8.00
C TYR A 156 14.69 -3.13 6.51
N ALA A 157 15.52 -4.06 6.09
CA ALA A 157 15.89 -4.29 4.69
C ALA A 157 15.32 -5.63 4.21
N LEU A 158 14.47 -5.56 3.18
CA LEU A 158 13.74 -6.69 2.62
C LEU A 158 14.24 -6.98 1.20
N ASN A 159 14.47 -8.25 0.86
CA ASN A 159 14.69 -8.66 -0.51
C ASN A 159 13.35 -8.67 -1.28
N THR A 160 13.24 -7.86 -2.33
CA THR A 160 11.97 -7.68 -3.05
C THR A 160 11.63 -8.80 -4.04
N GLU A 161 12.59 -9.63 -4.39
CA GLU A 161 12.39 -10.80 -5.24
C GLU A 161 11.82 -11.96 -4.43
N THR A 162 12.42 -12.24 -3.28
CA THR A 162 12.06 -13.38 -2.43
C THR A 162 11.03 -13.05 -1.34
N MET A 163 10.82 -11.76 -1.06
CA MET A 163 10.07 -11.27 0.10
C MET A 163 10.61 -11.84 1.42
N GLN A 164 11.93 -12.07 1.50
CA GLN A 164 12.63 -12.49 2.71
C GLN A 164 13.58 -11.38 3.19
N PRO A 165 13.82 -11.26 4.51
CA PRO A 165 14.82 -10.34 5.03
C PRO A 165 16.17 -10.46 4.31
N ILE A 166 16.84 -9.33 4.11
CA ILE A 166 18.23 -9.33 3.63
C ILE A 166 19.11 -9.94 4.73
N ASP A 167 19.94 -10.92 4.37
CA ASP A 167 20.90 -11.51 5.30
C ASP A 167 22.04 -10.52 5.57
N ASN A 168 21.87 -9.74 6.63
CA ASN A 168 22.85 -8.81 7.17
C ASN A 168 23.39 -9.28 8.54
N GLY A 169 23.19 -10.56 8.89
CA GLY A 169 23.50 -11.11 10.22
C GLY A 169 22.54 -10.69 11.33
N ASN A 170 21.47 -9.96 11.01
CA ASN A 170 20.45 -9.49 11.94
C ASN A 170 19.04 -9.57 11.33
N ASP A 171 18.79 -10.60 10.51
CA ASP A 171 17.47 -10.87 9.90
C ASP A 171 16.83 -9.64 9.21
N GLY A 172 17.64 -8.86 8.48
CA GLY A 172 17.20 -7.66 7.77
C GLY A 172 17.16 -6.39 8.62
N ASP A 173 17.27 -6.48 9.95
CA ASP A 173 17.26 -5.30 10.82
C ASP A 173 18.57 -4.52 10.72
N ILE A 174 18.45 -3.22 10.44
CA ILE A 174 19.56 -2.26 10.46
C ILE A 174 19.38 -1.40 11.70
N LEU A 175 20.24 -1.62 12.71
CA LEU A 175 20.22 -0.88 13.96
C LEU A 175 20.62 0.58 13.73
N LEU A 176 19.86 1.50 14.30
CA LEU A 176 20.10 2.94 14.19
C LEU A 176 20.79 3.48 15.45
N PRO A 177 21.54 4.59 15.33
CA PRO A 177 22.11 5.27 16.49
C PRO A 177 21.03 5.69 17.48
N GLY A 178 21.29 5.54 18.78
CA GLY A 178 20.31 5.83 19.84
C GLY A 178 19.82 7.28 19.95
N VAL A 179 20.36 8.19 19.11
CA VAL A 179 19.87 9.58 18.99
C VAL A 179 18.58 9.67 18.18
N LEU A 180 18.28 8.67 17.35
CA LEU A 180 17.08 8.62 16.53
C LEU A 180 16.05 7.76 17.26
N SER A 181 14.88 8.30 17.58
CA SER A 181 13.75 7.51 18.11
C SER A 181 12.62 7.46 17.08
N VAL A 182 11.81 6.41 17.08
CA VAL A 182 10.65 6.29 16.16
C VAL A 182 11.02 6.57 14.68
N PRO A 183 11.94 5.79 14.07
CA PRO A 183 12.37 6.00 12.67
C PRO A 183 11.20 5.85 11.72
N HIS A 184 10.74 6.92 11.07
CA HIS A 184 9.46 6.92 10.37
C HIS A 184 9.54 7.38 8.92
N ALA A 185 10.27 8.45 8.61
CA ALA A 185 10.50 8.79 7.21
C ALA A 185 11.43 7.77 6.56
N MET A 186 11.23 7.48 5.28
CA MET A 186 12.11 6.62 4.49
C MET A 186 12.21 7.15 3.08
N THR A 187 13.43 7.29 2.57
CA THR A 187 13.70 7.58 1.16
C THR A 187 15.09 7.07 0.81
N ILE A 188 15.37 6.94 -0.49
CA ILE A 188 16.68 6.57 -1.01
C ILE A 188 17.05 7.53 -2.13
N ASP A 189 18.33 7.85 -2.25
CA ASP A 189 18.78 8.68 -3.36
C ASP A 189 18.71 7.93 -4.71
N HIS A 190 18.70 8.70 -5.80
CA HIS A 190 18.57 8.13 -7.14
C HIS A 190 19.75 7.25 -7.58
N THR A 191 20.91 7.35 -6.92
CA THR A 191 22.05 6.47 -7.19
C THR A 191 21.99 5.17 -6.39
N GLY A 192 21.15 5.10 -5.35
CA GLY A 192 21.00 3.92 -4.49
C GLY A 192 22.08 3.81 -3.40
N ASN A 193 23.08 4.69 -3.41
CA ASN A 193 24.20 4.64 -2.48
C ASN A 193 23.82 5.05 -1.05
N TYR A 194 22.73 5.79 -0.87
CA TYR A 194 22.32 6.35 0.41
C TYR A 194 20.82 6.24 0.65
N ALA A 195 20.44 5.51 1.69
CA ALA A 195 19.09 5.55 2.26
C ALA A 195 19.04 6.55 3.42
N TYR A 196 17.90 7.20 3.61
CA TYR A 196 17.67 8.22 4.63
C TYR A 196 16.45 7.86 5.45
N THR A 197 16.59 7.97 6.77
CA THR A 197 15.45 7.89 7.69
C THR A 197 15.46 9.04 8.66
N ALA A 198 14.28 9.57 8.96
CA ALA A 198 14.09 10.64 9.93
C ALA A 198 13.20 10.18 11.08
N SER A 199 13.49 10.72 12.25
CA SER A 199 12.67 10.50 13.44
C SER A 199 11.31 11.18 13.29
N PHE A 200 10.26 10.53 13.80
CA PHE A 200 8.95 11.16 13.97
C PHE A 200 8.90 12.10 15.19
N THR A 201 9.72 11.85 16.21
CA THR A 201 9.65 12.56 17.52
C THR A 201 10.81 13.51 17.76
N GLU A 202 11.93 13.32 17.07
CA GLU A 202 13.17 14.08 17.24
C GLU A 202 13.49 14.91 16.00
N ASP A 203 14.24 16.00 16.18
CA ASP A 203 14.82 16.79 15.09
C ASP A 203 16.12 16.14 14.60
N ALA A 204 16.01 14.91 14.09
CA ALA A 204 17.15 14.10 13.68
C ALA A 204 16.82 13.21 12.48
N PHE A 205 17.81 13.06 11.59
CA PHE A 205 17.80 12.06 10.53
C PHE A 205 19.17 11.36 10.45
N VAL A 206 19.17 10.16 9.87
CA VAL A 206 20.37 9.34 9.68
C VAL A 206 20.49 8.97 8.21
N VAL A 207 21.73 8.92 7.74
CA VAL A 207 22.11 8.38 6.43
C VAL A 207 22.62 6.96 6.63
N ILE A 208 22.12 6.04 5.83
CA ILE A 208 22.51 4.63 5.80
C ILE A 208 23.26 4.41 4.49
N ASN A 209 24.47 3.87 4.60
CA ASN A 209 25.36 3.54 3.48
C ASN A 209 25.46 2.03 3.29
#